data_AF-A0A126NV67-F1
#
_entry.id   AF-A0A126NV67-F1
#
_cell.length_a   1.000
_cell.length_b   1.000
_cell.length_c   1.000
_cell.angle_alpha   90.00
_cell.angle_beta   90.00
_cell.angle_gamma   90.00
#
_symmetry.space_group_name_H-M   'P 1'
#
loop_
_entity.id
_entity.type
_entity.pdbx_description
1 polymer ?
#
loop_
_entity_poly.entity_id
_entity_poly.type
_entity_poly.pdbx_seq_one_letter_code
_entity_poly.pdbx_strand_id
1 'polypeptide(L)'
;MSDTMSFSAEEMLAKIWAIQKQLEDAGIDHSPTIYRDDAISIVANLPGEKWEIDVCEDGSIDFEVFKSVSMDGEAELAAAIADVKRENEQ
;
A
#
# COMPACT_ATOMS: atom_id res chain seq x y z
N MET A 1 1.83 -25.84 17.05
CA MET A 1 2.68 -24.65 16.83
C MET A 1 3.29 -24.86 15.46
N SER A 2 2.76 -24.17 14.45
CA SER A 2 3.32 -24.24 13.10
C SER A 2 4.61 -23.44 13.10
N ASP A 3 5.70 -24.04 12.64
CA ASP A 3 6.89 -23.29 12.23
C ASP A 3 6.48 -22.43 11.03
N THR A 4 6.08 -21.19 11.29
CA THR A 4 5.94 -20.20 10.24
C THR A 4 7.35 -19.91 9.74
N MET A 5 7.67 -20.38 8.54
CA MET A 5 8.92 -20.06 7.85
C MET A 5 8.91 -18.56 7.55
N SER A 6 9.58 -17.78 8.39
CA SER A 6 9.83 -16.37 8.12
C SER A 6 10.91 -16.26 7.04
N PHE A 7 10.67 -15.41 6.04
CA PHE A 7 11.67 -15.01 5.06
C PHE A 7 12.83 -14.33 5.76
N SER A 8 14.05 -14.65 5.35
CA SER A 8 15.22 -13.87 5.71
C SER A 8 15.15 -12.46 5.11
N ALA A 9 15.88 -11.51 5.71
CA ALA A 9 15.98 -10.15 5.17
C ALA A 9 16.47 -10.11 3.72
N GLU A 10 17.34 -11.05 3.33
CA GLU A 10 17.82 -11.18 1.95
C GLU A 10 16.69 -11.58 0.99
N GLU A 11 15.88 -12.57 1.37
CA GLU A 11 14.74 -13.02 0.56
C GLU A 11 13.66 -11.94 0.46
N MET A 12 13.39 -11.20 1.55
CA MET A 12 12.47 -10.06 1.52
C MET A 12 12.96 -8.96 0.57
N LEU A 13 14.24 -8.59 0.68
CA LEU A 13 14.84 -7.59 -0.20
C LEU A 13 14.81 -8.01 -1.66
N ALA A 14 15.15 -9.27 -1.96
CA ALA A 14 15.11 -9.81 -3.31
C ALA A 14 13.68 -9.75 -3.90
N LYS A 15 12.68 -10.05 -3.09
CA LYS A 15 11.27 -10.02 -3.50
C LYS A 15 10.78 -8.59 -3.75
N ILE A 16 11.06 -7.67 -2.84
CA ILE A 16 10.77 -6.23 -2.99
C ILE A 16 11.45 -5.66 -4.23
N TRP A 17 12.72 -6.00 -4.45
CA TRP A 17 13.46 -5.59 -5.65
C TRP A 17 12.80 -6.11 -6.93
N ALA A 18 12.40 -7.38 -6.95
CA ALA A 18 11.75 -7.97 -8.11
C ALA A 18 10.38 -7.34 -8.43
N ILE A 19 9.63 -6.92 -7.42
CA ILE A 19 8.35 -6.21 -7.61
C ILE A 19 8.59 -4.80 -8.14
N GLN A 20 9.49 -4.04 -7.52
CA GLN A 20 9.84 -2.68 -7.96
C GLN A 20 10.32 -2.67 -9.42
N LYS A 21 11.14 -3.64 -9.82
CA LYS A 21 11.56 -3.78 -11.21
C LYS A 21 10.39 -4.02 -12.17
N GLN A 22 9.40 -4.84 -11.78
CA GLN A 22 8.21 -5.05 -12.61
C GLN A 22 7.36 -3.78 -12.75
N LEU A 23 7.27 -2.99 -11.68
CA LEU A 23 6.58 -1.69 -11.71
C LEU A 23 7.33 -0.68 -12.58
N GLU A 24 8.67 -0.63 -12.46
CA GLU A 24 9.54 0.22 -13.29
C GLU A 24 9.44 -0.15 -14.77
N ASP A 25 9.52 -1.45 -15.10
CA ASP A 25 9.39 -1.97 -16.47
C ASP A 25 8.01 -1.63 -17.08
N ALA A 26 6.98 -1.48 -16.22
CA ALA A 26 5.64 -1.04 -16.62
C ALA A 26 5.46 0.49 -16.64
N GLY A 27 6.47 1.28 -16.26
CA GLY A 27 6.40 2.73 -16.18
C GLY A 27 5.50 3.26 -15.06
N ILE A 28 5.28 2.47 -14.01
CA ILE A 28 4.44 2.82 -12.87
C ILE A 28 5.30 3.53 -11.82
N ASP A 29 4.89 4.74 -11.43
CA ASP A 29 5.49 5.48 -10.32
C ASP A 29 5.29 4.71 -9.01
N HIS A 30 6.37 4.45 -8.28
CA HIS A 30 6.30 3.67 -7.06
C HIS A 30 7.43 4.02 -6.08
N SER A 31 7.20 3.72 -4.81
CA SER A 31 8.20 3.90 -3.75
C SER A 31 8.01 2.88 -2.62
N PRO A 32 9.10 2.40 -2.00
CA PRO A 32 9.01 1.62 -0.78
C PRO A 32 8.61 2.51 0.41
N THR A 33 7.82 1.97 1.32
CA THR A 33 7.37 2.63 2.56
C THR A 33 7.20 1.60 3.69
N ILE A 34 6.86 2.07 4.89
CA ILE A 34 6.61 1.22 6.06
C ILE A 34 5.27 1.65 6.67
N TYR A 35 4.25 0.79 6.55
CA TYR A 35 2.95 0.99 7.20
C TYR A 35 2.69 0.03 8.37
N ARG A 36 3.38 -1.11 8.39
CA ARG A 36 3.28 -2.15 9.42
C ARG A 36 4.68 -2.67 9.78
N ASP A 37 4.82 -3.28 10.94
CA ASP A 37 6.09 -3.78 11.47
C ASP A 37 6.49 -5.14 10.90
N ASP A 38 5.51 -5.91 10.41
CA ASP A 38 5.65 -7.26 9.86
C ASP A 38 5.71 -7.33 8.33
N ALA A 39 5.91 -6.20 7.64
CA ALA A 39 6.06 -6.15 6.18
C ALA A 39 6.89 -4.97 5.68
N ILE A 40 7.42 -5.11 4.46
CA ILE A 40 7.90 -3.98 3.66
C ILE A 40 6.82 -3.65 2.63
N SER A 41 6.37 -2.39 2.62
CA SER A 41 5.32 -1.92 1.73
C SER A 41 5.91 -1.27 0.48
N ILE A 42 5.23 -1.40 -0.64
CA ILE A 42 5.44 -0.61 -1.86
C ILE A 42 4.13 0.12 -2.18
N VAL A 43 4.21 1.43 -2.31
CA VAL A 43 3.10 2.24 -2.82
C VAL A 43 3.33 2.53 -4.28
N ALA A 44 2.37 2.19 -5.13
CA ALA A 44 2.38 2.52 -6.55
C ALA A 44 1.25 3.52 -6.88
N ASN A 45 1.56 4.55 -7.65
CA ASN A 45 0.62 5.59 -8.05
C ASN A 45 0.26 5.44 -9.52
N LEU A 46 -1.05 5.33 -9.79
CA LEU A 46 -1.60 5.25 -11.13
C LEU A 46 -2.69 6.31 -11.31
N PRO A 47 -3.04 6.71 -12.54
CA PRO A 47 -4.17 7.60 -12.77
C PRO A 47 -5.47 7.01 -12.22
N GLY A 48 -5.99 7.61 -11.15
CA GLY A 48 -7.23 7.17 -10.50
C GLY A 48 -7.10 5.97 -9.57
N GLU A 49 -5.88 5.46 -9.34
CA GLU A 49 -5.65 4.35 -8.41
C GLU A 49 -4.37 4.58 -7.59
N LYS A 50 -4.40 4.15 -6.33
CA LYS A 50 -3.21 3.91 -5.51
C LYS A 50 -3.18 2.42 -5.21
N TRP A 51 -2.03 1.78 -5.37
CA TRP A 51 -1.85 0.40 -4.95
C TRP A 51 -0.96 0.35 -3.70
N GLU A 52 -1.30 -0.51 -2.75
CA GLU A 52 -0.41 -0.93 -1.67
C GLU A 52 -0.07 -2.40 -1.87
N ILE A 53 1.23 -2.70 -1.90
CA ILE A 53 1.78 -4.04 -2.06
C ILE A 53 2.66 -4.30 -0.85
N ASP A 54 2.24 -5.18 0.05
CA ASP A 54 2.99 -5.53 1.25
C ASP A 54 3.66 -6.88 1.07
N VAL A 55 4.98 -6.94 1.25
CA VAL A 55 5.72 -8.19 1.35
C VAL A 55 5.89 -8.53 2.82
N CYS A 56 5.06 -9.45 3.30
CA CYS A 56 5.00 -9.84 4.71
C CYS A 56 6.22 -10.70 5.10
N GLU A 57 6.49 -10.79 6.41
CA GLU A 57 7.60 -11.58 6.98
C GLU A 57 7.54 -13.08 6.65
N ASP A 58 6.37 -13.63 6.35
CA ASP A 58 6.22 -15.02 5.89
C ASP A 58 6.42 -15.18 4.36
N GLY A 59 6.73 -14.08 3.69
CA GLY A 59 6.88 -13.98 2.25
C GLY A 59 5.58 -13.99 1.48
N SER A 60 4.40 -13.88 2.11
CA SER A 60 3.15 -13.62 1.39
C SER A 60 3.16 -12.21 0.78
N ILE A 61 2.21 -11.95 -0.14
CA ILE A 61 1.96 -10.62 -0.67
C ILE A 61 0.50 -10.27 -0.36
N ASP A 62 0.30 -9.19 0.38
CA ASP A 62 -0.99 -8.52 0.43
C ASP A 62 -1.02 -7.43 -0.64
N PHE A 63 -2.06 -7.40 -1.45
CA PHE A 63 -2.20 -6.43 -2.55
C PHE A 63 -3.56 -5.77 -2.52
N GLU A 64 -3.56 -4.46 -2.31
CA GLU A 64 -4.76 -3.65 -2.22
C GLU A 64 -4.77 -2.56 -3.28
N VAL A 65 -5.94 -2.36 -3.91
CA VAL A 65 -6.16 -1.33 -4.93
C VAL A 65 -7.18 -0.33 -4.41
N PHE A 66 -6.72 0.88 -4.13
CA PHE A 66 -7.55 2.01 -3.75
C PHE A 66 -7.93 2.78 -5.02
N LYS A 67 -9.22 2.85 -5.31
CA LYS A 67 -9.73 3.58 -6.48
C LYS A 67 -10.16 4.97 -6.06
N SER A 68 -9.64 5.98 -6.75
CA SER A 68 -10.04 7.36 -6.55
C SER A 68 -11.49 7.56 -6.98
N VAL A 69 -12.21 8.34 -6.19
CA VAL A 69 -13.52 8.89 -6.56
C VAL A 69 -13.31 10.39 -6.75
N SER A 70 -13.72 10.90 -7.90
CA SER A 70 -13.69 12.35 -8.14
C SER A 70 -14.67 13.04 -7.20
N MET A 71 -14.19 14.10 -6.54
CA MET A 71 -14.99 14.96 -5.67
C MET A 71 -14.94 16.39 -6.20
N ASP A 72 -16.07 17.09 -6.18
CA ASP A 72 -16.22 18.42 -6.76
C ASP A 72 -16.03 19.51 -5.69
N GLY A 73 -14.77 19.90 -5.53
CA GLY A 73 -14.39 21.18 -4.91
C GLY A 73 -14.50 21.25 -3.38
N GLU A 74 -14.44 22.48 -2.87
CA GLU A 74 -14.26 22.75 -1.44
C GLU A 74 -15.46 22.34 -0.57
N ALA A 75 -16.68 22.37 -1.14
CA ALA A 75 -17.89 22.02 -0.39
C ALA A 75 -17.93 20.52 -0.06
N GLU A 76 -17.60 19.66 -1.03
CA GLU A 76 -17.52 18.22 -0.81
C GLU A 76 -16.36 17.85 0.11
N LEU A 77 -15.22 18.55 -0.01
CA LEU A 77 -14.10 18.39 0.92
C LEU A 77 -14.51 18.73 2.36
N ALA A 78 -15.19 19.86 2.56
CA ALA A 78 -15.66 20.28 3.89
C ALA A 78 -16.66 19.29 4.49
N ALA A 79 -17.57 18.74 3.67
CA ALA A 79 -18.51 17.71 4.10
C ALA A 79 -17.80 16.42 4.52
N ALA A 80 -16.87 15.91 3.69
CA ALA A 80 -16.09 14.71 4.01
C ALA A 80 -15.28 14.87 5.31
N ILE A 81 -14.68 16.04 5.55
CA ILE A 81 -13.98 16.34 6.81
C ILE A 81 -14.94 16.33 8.02
N ALA A 82 -16.16 16.84 7.86
CA ALA A 82 -17.15 16.86 8.93
C ALA A 82 -17.63 15.45 9.30
N ASP A 83 -17.80 14.57 8.29
CA ASP A 83 -18.21 13.18 8.51
C ASP A 83 -17.16 12.40 9.30
N VAL A 84 -15.87 12.52 8.92
CA VAL A 84 -14.76 11.88 9.66
C VAL A 84 -14.70 12.34 11.12
N LYS A 85 -14.93 13.63 11.40
CA LYS A 85 -14.95 14.14 12.77
C LYS A 85 -16.05 13.50 13.61
N ARG A 86 -17.26 13.39 13.04
CA ARG A 86 -18.42 12.78 13.70
C ARG A 86 -18.23 11.29 13.98
N GLU A 87 -17.48 10.57 13.15
CA GLU A 87 -17.14 9.16 13.39
C GLU A 87 -16.12 9.00 14.51
N ASN A 88 -15.12 9.88 14.58
CA ASN A 88 -14.08 9.82 15.62
C ASN A 88 -14.56 10.25 17.03
N GLU A 89 -15.70 10.95 17.13
CA GLU A 89 -16.28 11.40 18.40
C GLU A 89 -17.26 10.39 19.02
N GLN A 90 -17.50 9.24 18.37
CA GLN A 90 -18.34 8.13 18.86
C GLN A 90 -17.52 7.10 19.65
#